data_AF-A0AAI8YFV6-F1
#
_entry.id   AF-A0AAI8YFV6-F1
#
_cell.length_a   1.000
_cell.length_b   1.000
_cell.length_c   1.000
_cell.angle_alpha   90.00
_cell.angle_beta   90.00
_cell.angle_gamma   90.00
#
_symmetry.space_group_name_H-M   'P 1'
#
loop_
_entity.id
_entity.type
_entity.pdbx_description
1 polymer ?
#
loop_
_entity_poly.entity_id
_entity_poly.type
_entity_poly.pdbx_seq_one_letter_code
_entity_poly.pdbx_strand_id
1 'polypeptide(L)'
;MASATFAIEGAIEAIEQDGFYYMEDPVIGDRIAQMDATQSPFWSSSDAGLEFYRLSVFQDERIKSILESFFERCALGDYRRLGQDRGHVFQLMRGGASTCVLSIQLWGMGSKAVYYRGSHKAPQEILGSVRAANRMWEVARARLERAGCEAKEIEFANGGIVIMDSRIAFEAYQGSPVTCSFATESRLSKWRRLDRPRSQGAAGRVAALQSERIGVYFDTEDERTGLVD
;
A
#
# COMPACT_ATOMS: atom_id res chain seq x y z
N MET A 1 -12.95 -25.00 4.69
CA MET A 1 -12.97 -23.78 3.86
C MET A 1 -11.80 -23.91 2.91
N ALA A 2 -12.04 -24.11 1.62
CA ALA A 2 -10.97 -24.29 0.65
C ALA A 2 -10.19 -22.98 0.53
N SER A 3 -8.89 -23.02 0.88
CA SER A 3 -7.97 -21.91 0.55
C SER A 3 -7.89 -21.87 -0.97
N ALA A 4 -8.40 -20.81 -1.59
CA ALA A 4 -8.21 -20.61 -3.03
C ALA A 4 -6.71 -20.46 -3.28
N THR A 5 -6.13 -21.37 -4.05
CA THR A 5 -4.73 -21.30 -4.44
C THR A 5 -4.48 -19.98 -5.18
N PHE A 6 -3.47 -19.23 -4.75
CA PHE A 6 -3.03 -18.01 -5.43
C PHE A 6 -2.71 -18.31 -6.90
N ALA A 7 -3.32 -17.54 -7.80
CA ALA A 7 -3.06 -17.56 -9.24
C ALA A 7 -2.72 -16.15 -9.69
N ILE A 8 -1.52 -15.99 -10.27
CA ILE A 8 -0.97 -14.68 -10.62
C ILE A 8 -1.80 -14.01 -11.72
N GLU A 9 -2.23 -14.75 -12.73
CA GLU A 9 -3.03 -14.23 -13.85
C GLU A 9 -4.37 -13.66 -13.36
N GLY A 10 -5.03 -14.36 -12.43
CA GLY A 10 -6.28 -13.89 -11.83
C GLY A 10 -6.10 -12.63 -10.97
N ALA A 11 -4.95 -12.50 -10.30
CA ALA A 11 -4.63 -11.29 -9.53
C ALA A 11 -4.36 -10.09 -10.46
N ILE A 12 -3.65 -10.30 -11.57
CA ILE A 12 -3.40 -9.28 -12.59
C ILE A 12 -4.73 -8.83 -13.18
N GLU A 13 -5.57 -9.76 -13.62
CA GLU A 13 -6.88 -9.46 -14.20
C GLU A 13 -7.76 -8.68 -13.21
N ALA A 14 -7.78 -9.07 -11.93
CA ALA A 14 -8.53 -8.34 -10.91
C ALA A 14 -8.03 -6.90 -10.73
N ILE A 15 -6.72 -6.67 -10.70
CA ILE A 15 -6.17 -5.30 -10.59
C ILE A 15 -6.46 -4.48 -11.85
N GLU A 16 -6.38 -5.07 -13.04
CA GLU A 16 -6.70 -4.35 -14.28
C GLU A 16 -8.19 -4.03 -14.39
N GLN A 17 -9.06 -4.97 -14.02
CA GLN A 17 -10.50 -4.85 -14.15
C GLN A 17 -11.14 -4.07 -13.00
N ASP A 18 -10.96 -4.56 -11.78
CA ASP A 18 -11.57 -4.02 -10.56
C ASP A 18 -10.70 -2.93 -9.93
N GLY A 19 -9.38 -2.94 -10.19
CA GLY A 19 -8.40 -2.01 -9.61
C GLY A 19 -7.71 -2.52 -8.36
N PHE A 20 -8.13 -3.67 -7.83
CA PHE A 20 -7.51 -4.30 -6.68
C PHE A 20 -7.71 -5.81 -6.69
N TYR A 21 -6.82 -6.49 -5.99
CA TYR A 21 -6.89 -7.90 -5.66
C TYR A 21 -6.72 -8.07 -4.16
N TYR A 22 -7.40 -9.03 -3.55
CA TYR A 22 -7.31 -9.29 -2.12
C TYR A 22 -7.24 -10.77 -1.81
N MET A 23 -6.64 -11.09 -0.67
CA MET A 23 -6.57 -12.43 -0.12
C MET A 23 -6.61 -12.39 1.41
N GLU A 24 -7.23 -13.40 2.01
CA GLU A 24 -7.08 -13.66 3.45
C GLU A 24 -5.66 -14.15 3.73
N ASP A 25 -5.10 -13.67 4.82
CA ASP A 25 -3.76 -14.04 5.26
C ASP A 25 -3.66 -14.02 6.79
N PRO A 26 -3.85 -15.18 7.43
CA PRO A 26 -3.73 -15.32 8.87
C PRO A 26 -2.36 -14.92 9.42
N VAL A 27 -1.29 -15.15 8.65
CA VAL A 27 0.08 -14.85 9.09
C VAL A 27 0.29 -13.34 9.17
N ILE A 28 -0.28 -12.57 8.24
CA ILE A 28 -0.31 -11.10 8.33
C ILE A 28 -1.12 -10.64 9.54
N GLY A 29 -2.28 -11.26 9.78
CA GLY A 29 -3.08 -11.00 10.98
C GLY A 29 -2.27 -11.16 12.27
N ASP A 30 -1.58 -12.29 12.42
CA ASP A 30 -0.76 -12.60 13.59
C ASP A 30 0.39 -11.61 13.76
N ARG A 31 1.08 -11.25 12.68
CA ARG A 31 2.21 -10.30 12.73
C ARG A 31 1.76 -8.90 13.13
N ILE A 32 0.60 -8.44 12.63
CA ILE A 32 0.04 -7.15 13.03
C ILE A 32 -0.36 -7.19 14.50
N ALA A 33 -1.02 -8.26 14.95
CA ALA A 33 -1.39 -8.44 16.36
C ALA A 33 -0.16 -8.44 17.29
N GLN A 34 0.94 -9.09 16.88
CA GLN A 34 2.21 -9.09 17.63
C GLN A 34 2.84 -7.69 17.72
N MET A 35 2.87 -6.95 16.60
CA MET A 35 3.37 -5.57 16.57
C MET A 35 2.54 -4.67 17.49
N ASP A 36 1.21 -4.81 17.46
CA ASP A 36 0.30 -4.05 18.32
C ASP A 36 0.47 -4.41 19.81
N ALA A 37 0.57 -5.70 20.14
CA ALA A 37 0.75 -6.17 21.52
C ALA A 37 2.08 -5.68 22.13
N THR A 38 3.14 -5.57 21.32
CA THR A 38 4.44 -5.05 21.74
C THR A 38 4.57 -3.53 21.59
N GLN A 39 3.51 -2.85 21.13
CA GLN A 39 3.51 -1.41 20.82
C GLN A 39 4.63 -0.99 19.85
N SER A 40 5.02 -1.91 18.96
CA SER A 40 6.07 -1.69 17.97
C SER A 40 5.54 -0.79 16.84
N PRO A 41 6.32 0.21 16.38
CA PRO A 41 5.85 1.13 15.34
C PRO A 41 5.98 0.53 13.93
N PHE A 42 4.96 0.76 13.09
CA PHE A 42 4.91 0.38 11.68
C PHE A 42 5.53 1.43 10.75
N TRP A 43 6.74 1.91 11.07
CA TRP A 43 7.37 3.04 10.39
C TRP A 43 8.70 2.59 9.78
N SER A 44 9.03 3.08 8.59
CA SER A 44 10.26 2.70 7.87
C SER A 44 11.55 3.03 8.64
N SER A 45 11.51 4.03 9.52
CA SER A 45 12.63 4.49 10.34
C SER A 45 12.80 3.74 11.66
N SER A 46 11.94 2.74 11.93
CA SER A 46 12.08 1.82 13.05
C SER A 46 12.64 0.48 12.59
N ASP A 47 13.47 -0.15 13.41
CA ASP A 47 13.96 -1.51 13.16
C ASP A 47 12.83 -2.53 13.08
N ALA A 48 11.88 -2.45 14.00
CA ALA A 48 10.71 -3.33 14.00
C ALA A 48 9.83 -3.11 12.77
N GLY A 49 9.65 -1.85 12.37
CA GLY A 49 8.87 -1.50 11.18
C GLY A 49 9.54 -1.97 9.89
N LEU A 50 10.86 -1.83 9.79
CA LEU A 50 11.64 -2.32 8.64
C LEU A 50 11.62 -3.85 8.55
N GLU A 51 11.75 -4.54 9.68
CA GLU A 51 11.70 -6.00 9.72
C GLU A 51 10.30 -6.53 9.40
N PHE A 52 9.26 -5.86 9.89
CA PHE A 52 7.87 -6.16 9.52
C PHE A 52 7.65 -6.04 8.01
N TYR A 53 8.14 -4.96 7.39
CA TYR A 53 8.10 -4.78 5.93
C TYR A 53 8.86 -5.91 5.21
N ARG A 54 10.07 -6.23 5.67
CA ARG A 54 10.90 -7.27 5.07
C ARG A 54 10.15 -8.61 5.02
N LEU A 55 9.60 -9.03 6.16
CA LEU A 55 8.92 -10.30 6.32
C LEU A 55 7.55 -10.37 5.63
N SER A 56 6.82 -9.25 5.60
CA SER A 56 5.40 -9.22 5.21
C SER A 56 5.13 -8.70 3.80
N VAL A 57 6.12 -8.06 3.18
CA VAL A 57 5.99 -7.47 1.84
C VAL A 57 7.16 -7.89 0.97
N PHE A 58 8.40 -7.58 1.38
CA PHE A 58 9.56 -7.75 0.51
C PHE A 58 9.89 -9.22 0.21
N GLN A 59 9.65 -10.13 1.15
CA GLN A 59 9.88 -11.58 0.97
C GLN A 59 8.65 -12.35 0.47
N ASP A 60 7.51 -11.68 0.30
CA ASP A 60 6.28 -12.34 -0.10
C ASP A 60 6.25 -12.54 -1.62
N GLU A 61 6.45 -13.78 -2.07
CA GLU A 61 6.48 -14.10 -3.51
C GLU A 61 5.17 -13.77 -4.24
N ARG A 62 4.02 -13.75 -3.55
CA ARG A 62 2.74 -13.37 -4.17
C ARG A 62 2.74 -11.87 -4.50
N ILE A 63 3.17 -11.04 -3.55
CA ILE A 63 3.31 -9.59 -3.74
C ILE A 63 4.36 -9.29 -4.81
N LYS A 64 5.55 -9.92 -4.72
CA LYS A 64 6.64 -9.72 -5.68
C LYS A 64 6.21 -10.06 -7.10
N SER A 65 5.60 -11.23 -7.30
CA SER A 65 5.15 -11.68 -8.62
C SER A 65 4.16 -10.71 -9.25
N ILE A 66 3.27 -10.11 -8.46
CA ILE A 66 2.33 -9.09 -8.95
C ILE A 66 3.08 -7.79 -9.29
N LEU A 67 3.91 -7.27 -8.38
CA LEU A 67 4.68 -6.04 -8.65
C LEU A 67 5.53 -6.16 -9.92
N GLU A 68 6.19 -7.31 -10.10
CA GLU A 68 7.01 -7.64 -11.27
C GLU A 68 6.19 -7.87 -12.55
N SER A 69 4.90 -8.12 -12.44
CA SER A 69 4.02 -8.20 -13.62
C SER A 69 3.57 -6.81 -14.10
N PHE A 70 3.44 -5.84 -13.18
CA PHE A 70 3.00 -4.48 -13.51
C PHE A 70 4.15 -3.51 -13.83
N PHE A 71 5.34 -3.76 -13.26
CA PHE A 71 6.46 -2.84 -13.40
C PHE A 71 7.73 -3.57 -13.83
N GLU A 72 8.43 -3.04 -14.83
CA GLU A 72 9.80 -3.46 -15.15
C GLU A 72 10.70 -3.31 -13.93
N ARG A 73 10.64 -2.13 -13.30
CA ARG A 73 11.27 -1.83 -12.02
C ARG A 73 10.40 -0.89 -11.17
N CYS A 74 10.34 -1.14 -9.87
CA CYS A 74 9.68 -0.27 -8.89
C CYS A 74 10.44 -0.23 -7.56
N ALA A 75 10.10 0.73 -6.70
CA ALA A 75 10.60 0.74 -5.34
C ALA A 75 9.56 1.27 -4.34
N LEU A 76 9.68 0.81 -3.09
CA LEU A 76 8.89 1.31 -1.97
C LEU A 76 9.20 2.80 -1.74
N GLY A 77 8.17 3.65 -1.84
CA GLY A 77 8.29 5.09 -1.64
C GLY A 77 7.34 5.68 -0.59
N ASP A 78 6.31 4.95 -0.16
CA ASP A 78 5.44 5.32 0.96
C ASP A 78 5.27 4.11 1.89
N TYR A 79 5.43 4.31 3.19
CA TYR A 79 5.22 3.29 4.20
C TYR A 79 4.65 3.93 5.46
N ARG A 80 3.38 3.61 5.76
CA ARG A 80 2.66 4.15 6.91
C ARG A 80 1.47 3.28 7.30
N ARG A 81 1.05 3.39 8.56
CA ARG A 81 -0.26 2.90 8.99
C ARG A 81 -1.30 3.97 8.73
N LEU A 82 -2.40 3.61 8.07
CA LEU A 82 -3.53 4.51 7.87
C LEU A 82 -4.50 4.36 9.04
N GLY A 83 -5.02 5.49 9.53
CA GLY A 83 -6.06 5.48 10.55
C GLY A 83 -7.40 5.00 9.99
N GLN A 84 -8.22 4.42 10.88
CA GLN A 84 -9.62 4.20 10.61
C GLN A 84 -10.34 5.55 10.47
N ASP A 85 -11.17 5.69 9.45
CA ASP A 85 -11.91 6.94 9.22
C ASP A 85 -13.27 6.62 8.57
N ARG A 86 -14.21 6.20 9.42
CA ARG A 86 -15.51 5.70 9.00
C ARG A 86 -16.35 6.81 8.39
N GLY A 87 -16.96 6.52 7.24
CA GLY A 87 -17.76 7.48 6.49
C GLY A 87 -16.97 8.15 5.36
N HIS A 88 -15.64 8.19 5.46
CA HIS A 88 -14.77 8.88 4.51
C HIS A 88 -14.13 7.90 3.51
N VAL A 89 -14.11 8.29 2.24
CA VAL A 89 -13.54 7.49 1.16
C VAL A 89 -12.33 8.22 0.58
N PHE A 90 -11.20 7.53 0.46
CA PHE A 90 -9.93 8.11 0.05
C PHE A 90 -9.30 7.39 -1.14
N GLN A 91 -8.49 8.11 -1.89
CA GLN A 91 -7.51 7.59 -2.85
C GLN A 91 -6.09 7.96 -2.38
N LEU A 92 -5.13 7.05 -2.53
CA LEU A 92 -3.72 7.36 -2.23
C LEU A 92 -3.10 8.24 -3.32
N MET A 93 -3.56 8.08 -4.55
CA MET A 93 -3.15 8.87 -5.70
C MET A 93 -4.37 9.46 -6.43
N ARG A 94 -4.21 10.71 -6.89
CA ARG A 94 -5.21 11.41 -7.69
C ARG A 94 -4.93 11.22 -9.18
N GLY A 95 -5.87 10.58 -9.88
CA GLY A 95 -5.86 10.45 -11.34
C GLY A 95 -4.57 9.88 -11.94
N GLY A 96 -4.42 10.04 -13.25
CA GLY A 96 -3.30 9.51 -14.04
C GLY A 96 -3.80 8.58 -15.15
N ALA A 97 -3.10 8.56 -16.28
CA ALA A 97 -3.50 7.78 -17.46
C ALA A 97 -3.14 6.28 -17.34
N SER A 98 -2.05 5.95 -16.65
CA SER A 98 -1.55 4.58 -16.49
C SER A 98 -1.23 4.26 -15.04
N THR A 99 -1.23 2.97 -14.72
CA THR A 99 -0.79 2.44 -13.42
C THR A 99 0.71 2.71 -13.28
N CYS A 100 1.07 3.60 -12.36
CA CYS A 100 2.47 3.94 -12.04
C CYS A 100 2.78 3.80 -10.55
N VAL A 101 1.76 3.45 -9.76
CA VAL A 101 1.88 3.15 -8.33
C VAL A 101 0.91 2.01 -7.99
N LEU A 102 1.44 0.96 -7.37
CA LEU A 102 0.63 -0.04 -6.67
C LEU A 102 0.83 0.11 -5.16
N SER A 103 -0.26 -0.03 -4.41
CA SER A 103 -0.25 0.00 -2.96
C SER A 103 -0.66 -1.36 -2.41
N ILE A 104 0.08 -1.81 -1.39
CA ILE A 104 -0.20 -3.01 -0.62
C ILE A 104 -0.76 -2.54 0.72
N GLN A 105 -1.95 -3.00 1.08
CA GLN A 105 -2.53 -2.82 2.41
C GLN A 105 -2.54 -4.16 3.14
N LEU A 106 -1.90 -4.19 4.29
CA LEU A 106 -1.87 -5.32 5.21
C LEU A 106 -2.87 -5.07 6.32
N TRP A 107 -3.84 -5.98 6.44
CA TRP A 107 -4.96 -5.88 7.36
C TRP A 107 -4.81 -6.83 8.54
N GLY A 108 -5.05 -6.31 9.75
CA GLY A 108 -5.10 -7.13 10.96
C GLY A 108 -6.42 -7.90 11.06
N MET A 109 -6.47 -8.83 12.01
CA MET A 109 -7.65 -9.66 12.28
C MET A 109 -8.89 -8.82 12.60
N GLY A 110 -10.05 -9.27 12.11
CA GLY A 110 -11.34 -8.60 12.32
C GLY A 110 -11.47 -7.23 11.65
N SER A 111 -10.62 -6.91 10.67
CA SER A 111 -10.72 -5.65 9.93
C SER A 111 -11.82 -5.71 8.86
N LYS A 112 -12.36 -4.55 8.48
CA LYS A 112 -13.33 -4.40 7.39
C LYS A 112 -13.01 -3.17 6.56
N ALA A 113 -13.11 -3.31 5.25
CA ALA A 113 -12.87 -2.22 4.31
C ALA A 113 -13.85 -2.26 3.15
N VAL A 114 -14.02 -1.12 2.50
CA VAL A 114 -14.79 -1.00 1.26
C VAL A 114 -13.88 -0.49 0.17
N TYR A 115 -13.84 -1.16 -0.97
CA TYR A 115 -13.11 -0.73 -2.16
C TYR A 115 -14.10 -0.46 -3.29
N TYR A 116 -13.91 0.62 -4.04
CA TYR A 116 -14.83 1.00 -5.11
C TYR A 116 -14.27 0.57 -6.46
N ARG A 117 -14.78 -0.54 -6.97
CA ARG A 117 -14.37 -1.15 -8.23
C ARG A 117 -14.46 -0.17 -9.38
N GLY A 118 -13.44 -0.17 -10.24
CA GLY A 118 -13.38 0.69 -11.41
C GLY A 118 -13.10 2.17 -11.12
N SER A 119 -12.97 2.59 -9.85
CA SER A 119 -12.68 3.99 -9.51
C SER A 119 -11.32 4.47 -10.02
N HIS A 120 -10.36 3.56 -10.28
CA HIS A 120 -9.08 3.88 -10.91
C HIS A 120 -9.20 4.25 -12.40
N LYS A 121 -10.31 3.86 -13.04
CA LYS A 121 -10.63 4.16 -14.44
C LYS A 121 -11.52 5.40 -14.58
N ALA A 122 -12.16 5.85 -13.49
CA ALA A 122 -13.07 6.97 -13.53
C ALA A 122 -12.30 8.29 -13.79
N PRO A 123 -12.79 9.15 -14.71
CA PRO A 123 -12.20 10.46 -14.95
C PRO A 123 -12.14 11.32 -13.68
N GLN A 124 -11.03 12.03 -13.52
CA GLN A 124 -10.78 12.84 -12.34
C GLN A 124 -11.81 13.98 -12.17
N GLU A 125 -12.35 14.49 -13.27
CA GLU A 125 -13.37 15.53 -13.33
C GLU A 125 -14.71 15.04 -12.75
N ILE A 126 -14.97 13.73 -12.88
CA ILE A 126 -16.16 13.09 -12.31
C ILE A 126 -15.98 12.88 -10.81
N LEU A 127 -14.87 12.23 -10.42
CA LEU A 127 -14.58 11.93 -9.00
C LEU A 127 -14.40 13.19 -8.17
N GLY A 128 -13.77 14.23 -8.73
CA GLY A 128 -13.62 15.53 -8.08
C GLY A 128 -12.88 15.47 -6.74
N SER A 129 -11.91 14.56 -6.60
CA SER A 129 -11.26 14.30 -5.32
C SER A 129 -10.48 15.50 -4.77
N VAL A 130 -10.57 15.72 -3.46
CA VAL A 130 -9.99 16.88 -2.75
C VAL A 130 -8.90 16.45 -1.78
N ARG A 131 -7.90 17.30 -1.56
CA ARG A 131 -6.78 16.96 -0.69
C ARG A 131 -7.23 17.00 0.77
N ALA A 132 -7.08 15.87 1.48
CA ALA A 132 -7.42 15.75 2.89
C ALA A 132 -6.19 15.93 3.80
N ALA A 133 -6.42 16.21 5.09
CA ALA A 133 -5.37 16.44 6.09
C ALA A 133 -4.45 15.21 6.29
N ASN A 134 -4.98 14.01 6.07
CA ASN A 134 -4.24 12.73 6.13
C ASN A 134 -3.33 12.48 4.91
N ARG A 135 -3.14 13.51 4.05
CA ARG A 135 -2.33 13.44 2.83
C ARG A 135 -2.85 12.40 1.82
N MET A 136 -4.13 12.08 1.86
CA MET A 136 -4.85 11.32 0.82
C MET A 136 -5.79 12.26 0.04
N TRP A 137 -6.53 11.70 -0.91
CA TRP A 137 -7.51 12.41 -1.70
C TRP A 137 -8.91 11.90 -1.38
N GLU A 138 -9.72 12.73 -0.74
CA GLU A 138 -11.07 12.36 -0.37
C GLU A 138 -12.02 12.43 -1.55
N VAL A 139 -12.92 11.46 -1.66
CA VAL A 139 -13.94 11.34 -2.70
C VAL A 139 -15.30 11.22 -2.05
N ALA A 140 -16.27 12.05 -2.46
CA ALA A 140 -17.64 11.88 -2.01
C ALA A 140 -18.28 10.64 -2.64
N ARG A 141 -18.99 9.82 -1.85
CA ARG A 141 -19.67 8.59 -2.34
C ARG A 141 -20.59 8.84 -3.53
N ALA A 142 -21.36 9.93 -3.50
CA ALA A 142 -22.25 10.30 -4.61
C ALA A 142 -21.51 10.52 -5.95
N ARG A 143 -20.21 10.86 -5.93
CA ARG A 143 -19.38 10.95 -7.14
C ARG A 143 -18.98 9.58 -7.65
N LEU A 144 -18.70 8.63 -6.76
CA LEU A 144 -18.40 7.24 -7.10
C LEU A 144 -19.64 6.55 -7.70
N GLU A 145 -20.81 6.76 -7.10
CA GLU A 145 -22.09 6.27 -7.62
C GLU A 145 -22.38 6.84 -9.01
N ARG A 146 -22.19 8.15 -9.21
CA ARG A 146 -22.36 8.80 -10.52
C ARG A 146 -21.36 8.28 -11.56
N ALA A 147 -20.16 7.91 -11.14
CA ALA A 147 -19.15 7.31 -12.00
C ALA A 147 -19.43 5.83 -12.31
N GLY A 148 -20.48 5.23 -11.72
CA GLY A 148 -20.80 3.82 -11.88
C GLY A 148 -19.85 2.88 -11.13
N CYS A 149 -19.12 3.37 -10.12
CA CYS A 149 -18.23 2.54 -9.33
C CYS A 149 -19.03 1.68 -8.34
N GLU A 150 -18.70 0.39 -8.27
CA GLU A 150 -19.35 -0.57 -7.38
C GLU A 150 -18.59 -0.69 -6.06
N ALA A 151 -19.28 -0.54 -4.93
CA ALA A 151 -18.69 -0.77 -3.62
C ALA A 151 -18.56 -2.27 -3.34
N LYS A 152 -17.34 -2.71 -3.04
CA LYS A 152 -17.03 -4.08 -2.61
C LYS A 152 -16.59 -4.07 -1.15
N GLU A 153 -17.44 -4.59 -0.28
CA GLU A 153 -17.09 -4.82 1.12
C GLU A 153 -16.22 -6.08 1.24
N ILE A 154 -15.19 -5.98 2.08
CA ILE A 154 -14.27 -7.06 2.40
C ILE A 154 -14.09 -7.12 3.90
N GLU A 155 -14.32 -8.31 4.45
CA GLU A 155 -14.01 -8.64 5.83
C GLU A 155 -12.73 -9.47 5.85
N PHE A 156 -11.78 -9.10 6.71
CA PHE A 156 -10.52 -9.79 6.93
C PHE A 156 -10.58 -10.48 8.29
N ALA A 157 -11.28 -11.60 8.35
CA ALA A 157 -11.59 -12.26 9.62
C ALA A 157 -10.30 -12.63 10.37
N ASN A 158 -9.31 -13.15 9.65
CA ASN A 158 -8.02 -13.55 10.21
C ASN A 158 -6.87 -12.63 9.77
N GLY A 159 -7.16 -11.50 9.14
CA GLY A 159 -6.17 -10.64 8.51
C GLY A 159 -6.04 -10.92 7.02
N GLY A 160 -5.33 -10.06 6.31
CA GLY A 160 -5.23 -10.19 4.86
C GLY A 160 -4.39 -9.15 4.16
N ILE A 161 -4.33 -9.31 2.85
CA ILE A 161 -3.54 -8.48 1.95
C ILE A 161 -4.48 -7.94 0.87
N VAL A 162 -4.36 -6.64 0.58
CA VAL A 162 -4.93 -6.03 -0.62
C VAL A 162 -3.79 -5.43 -1.43
N ILE A 163 -3.74 -5.73 -2.72
CA ILE A 163 -2.83 -5.11 -3.68
C ILE A 163 -3.69 -4.34 -4.66
N MET A 164 -3.48 -3.04 -4.78
CA MET A 164 -4.36 -2.15 -5.52
C MET A 164 -3.62 -1.11 -6.32
N ASP A 165 -4.22 -0.68 -7.41
CA ASP A 165 -3.88 0.59 -8.05
C ASP A 165 -4.11 1.72 -7.05
N SER A 166 -3.11 2.57 -6.82
CA SER A 166 -3.21 3.63 -5.79
C SER A 166 -4.29 4.68 -6.09
N ARG A 167 -4.89 4.67 -7.29
CA ARG A 167 -6.05 5.49 -7.67
C ARG A 167 -7.37 4.90 -7.19
N ILE A 168 -7.41 3.66 -6.69
CA ILE A 168 -8.63 3.10 -6.13
C ILE A 168 -9.10 3.92 -4.93
N ALA A 169 -10.39 4.24 -4.95
CA ALA A 169 -11.11 4.79 -3.83
C ALA A 169 -11.44 3.67 -2.84
N PHE A 170 -11.13 3.89 -1.56
CA PHE A 170 -11.39 2.93 -0.50
C PHE A 170 -11.77 3.62 0.81
N GLU A 171 -12.44 2.88 1.68
CA GLU A 171 -12.76 3.26 3.05
C GLU A 171 -12.20 2.20 4.00
N ALA A 172 -11.41 2.63 4.98
CA ALA A 172 -11.01 1.81 6.11
C ALA A 172 -12.12 1.86 7.18
N TYR A 173 -13.11 1.00 7.04
CA TYR A 173 -14.32 1.01 7.87
C TYR A 173 -14.04 0.56 9.32
N GLN A 174 -13.27 -0.52 9.49
CA GLN A 174 -12.84 -1.08 10.76
C GLN A 174 -11.40 -1.58 10.65
N GLY A 175 -10.56 -1.20 11.61
CA GLY A 175 -9.13 -1.52 11.59
C GLY A 175 -8.31 -0.45 10.87
N SER A 176 -6.99 -0.60 10.93
CA SER A 176 -6.03 0.41 10.46
C SER A 176 -4.92 -0.28 9.68
N PRO A 177 -4.98 -0.27 8.32
CA PRO A 177 -4.09 -1.06 7.51
C PRO A 177 -2.68 -0.48 7.52
N VAL A 178 -1.69 -1.37 7.47
CA VAL A 178 -0.31 -0.99 7.18
C VAL A 178 -0.16 -0.91 5.67
N THR A 179 0.17 0.27 5.14
CA THR A 179 0.19 0.55 3.71
C THR A 179 1.61 0.77 3.22
N CYS A 180 1.98 0.04 2.17
CA CYS A 180 3.24 0.15 1.45
C CYS A 180 2.96 0.50 -0.02
N SER A 181 3.44 1.63 -0.53
CA SER A 181 3.24 2.00 -1.94
C SER A 181 4.53 1.92 -2.74
N PHE A 182 4.46 1.20 -3.86
CA PHE A 182 5.53 0.98 -4.81
C PHE A 182 5.27 1.78 -6.05
N ALA A 183 6.26 2.55 -6.48
CA ALA A 183 6.15 3.43 -7.61
C ALA A 183 7.29 3.19 -8.60
N THR A 184 7.04 3.53 -9.87
CA THR A 184 8.09 3.58 -10.88
C THR A 184 9.08 4.70 -10.58
N GLU A 185 10.30 4.62 -11.12
CA GLU A 185 11.34 5.64 -10.91
C GLU A 185 10.89 7.04 -11.34
N SER A 186 10.19 7.15 -12.48
CA SER A 186 9.64 8.42 -12.97
C SER A 186 8.66 9.06 -11.99
N ARG A 187 7.99 8.25 -11.16
CA ARG A 187 7.09 8.72 -10.11
C ARG A 187 7.83 9.01 -8.81
N LEU A 188 8.77 8.15 -8.41
CA LEU A 188 9.57 8.30 -7.19
C LEU A 188 10.42 9.56 -7.18
N SER A 189 10.92 10.01 -8.33
CA SER A 189 11.69 11.27 -8.44
C SER A 189 10.96 12.52 -7.92
N LYS A 190 9.64 12.44 -7.74
CA LYS A 190 8.78 13.52 -7.22
C LYS A 190 8.40 13.33 -5.76
N TRP A 191 8.83 12.24 -5.13
CA TRP A 191 8.47 11.87 -3.77
C TRP A 191 9.61 12.21 -2.83
N ARG A 192 9.27 12.54 -1.58
CA ARG A 192 10.26 12.56 -0.52
C ARG A 192 10.68 11.11 -0.27
N ARG A 193 11.99 10.88 -0.24
CA ARG A 193 12.59 9.61 0.16
C ARG A 193 12.19 9.22 1.60
N LEU A 194 12.19 7.93 1.87
CA LEU A 194 11.87 7.38 3.18
C LEU A 194 13.01 7.62 4.18
N ASP A 195 12.62 7.92 5.42
CA ASP A 195 13.56 7.93 6.54
C ASP A 195 13.98 6.49 6.86
N ARG A 196 15.28 6.22 6.89
CA ARG A 196 15.84 4.91 7.28
C ARG A 196 16.06 4.81 8.80
N PRO A 197 16.13 3.60 9.38
CA PRO A 197 16.47 3.47 10.79
C PRO A 197 17.89 3.98 11.08
N ARG A 198 18.10 4.46 12.31
CA ARG A 198 19.38 5.02 12.77
C ARG A 198 20.25 4.04 13.57
N SER A 199 19.76 2.82 13.76
CA SER A 199 20.46 1.78 14.50
C SER A 199 21.69 1.28 13.75
N GLN A 200 22.65 0.73 14.49
CA GLN A 200 23.82 0.10 13.90
C GLN A 200 23.38 -1.06 12.99
N GLY A 201 23.90 -1.10 11.76
CA GLY A 201 23.54 -2.12 10.77
C GLY A 201 22.27 -1.81 9.95
N ALA A 202 21.56 -0.71 10.23
CA ALA A 202 20.39 -0.30 9.44
C ALA A 202 20.72 -0.14 7.95
N ALA A 203 21.88 0.43 7.61
CA ALA A 203 22.34 0.58 6.23
C ALA A 203 22.46 -0.77 5.51
N GLY A 204 23.05 -1.78 6.16
CA GLY A 204 23.16 -3.13 5.60
C GLY A 204 21.80 -3.79 5.40
N ARG A 205 20.87 -3.61 6.35
CA ARG A 205 19.49 -4.12 6.22
C ARG A 205 18.75 -3.44 5.08
N VAL A 206 18.86 -2.12 4.92
CA VAL A 206 18.25 -1.38 3.80
C VAL A 206 18.86 -1.80 2.46
N ALA A 207 20.18 -2.00 2.39
CA ALA A 207 20.84 -2.50 1.20
C ALA A 207 20.37 -3.91 0.80
N ALA A 208 20.04 -4.76 1.78
CA ALA A 208 19.47 -6.08 1.55
C ALA A 208 18.00 -6.06 1.07
N LEU A 209 17.33 -4.90 1.08
CA LEU A 209 15.97 -4.70 0.56
C LEU A 209 15.99 -4.23 -0.91
N GLN A 210 17.00 -4.64 -1.66
CA GLN A 210 17.16 -4.36 -3.08
C GLN A 210 17.21 -5.68 -3.84
N SER A 211 16.32 -5.84 -4.81
CA SER A 211 16.43 -6.86 -5.85
C SER A 211 16.65 -6.19 -7.21
N GLU A 212 16.78 -6.98 -8.27
CA GLU A 212 16.89 -6.47 -9.64
C GLU A 212 15.70 -5.57 -10.02
N ARG A 213 14.48 -5.96 -9.61
CA ARG A 213 13.23 -5.33 -10.06
C ARG A 213 12.48 -4.56 -8.98
N ILE A 214 12.69 -4.89 -7.70
CA ILE A 214 12.00 -4.28 -6.57
C ILE A 214 13.04 -3.72 -5.60
N GLY A 215 12.98 -2.41 -5.37
CA GLY A 215 13.88 -1.73 -4.45
C GLY A 215 13.17 -1.00 -3.32
N VAL A 216 13.94 -0.17 -2.63
CA VAL A 216 13.46 0.78 -1.62
C VAL A 216 14.04 2.16 -1.86
N TYR A 217 13.23 3.21 -1.64
CA TYR A 217 13.59 4.61 -1.92
C TYR A 217 13.85 5.39 -0.62
N PHE A 218 14.99 5.09 0.02
CA PHE A 218 15.43 5.75 1.27
C PHE A 218 16.40 6.92 1.04
N ASP A 219 16.48 7.82 2.03
CA ASP A 219 17.51 8.87 2.12
C ASP A 219 18.92 8.25 2.20
N THR A 220 19.89 8.85 1.51
CA THR A 220 21.32 8.51 1.60
C THR A 220 22.01 9.32 2.70
N GLU A 221 23.15 8.85 3.22
CA GLU A 221 23.91 9.57 4.27
C GLU A 221 24.40 10.95 3.83
N ASP A 222 24.82 11.07 2.57
CA ASP A 222 25.45 12.27 2.02
C ASP A 222 24.49 13.45 1.82
N GLU A 223 23.19 13.20 1.69
CA GLU A 223 22.19 14.26 1.46
C GLU A 223 21.81 15.00 2.76
N ARG A 224 22.15 14.45 3.95
CA ARG A 224 21.83 15.07 5.25
C ARG A 224 22.92 15.96 5.83
N THR A 225 24.16 15.83 5.37
CA THR A 225 25.28 16.72 5.76
C THR A 225 25.26 18.07 5.03
N GLY A 226 24.43 18.23 4.00
CA GLY A 226 24.21 19.49 3.29
C GLY A 226 23.14 20.42 3.90
N LEU A 227 22.57 20.05 5.04
CA LEU A 227 21.66 20.90 5.84
C LEU A 227 22.27 21.15 7.22
N VAL A 228 23.46 21.74 7.23
CA VAL A 228 24.00 22.44 8.41
C VAL A 228 24.44 23.82 7.92
N ASP A 229 23.71 24.82 8.41
CA ASP A 229 23.76 26.28 8.21
C ASP A 229 23.42 26.89 6.83
#